data_AF-A0A151EFQ6-F1
#
_entry.id   AF-A0A151EFQ6-F1
#
_cell.length_a   1.000
_cell.length_b   1.000
_cell.length_c   1.000
_cell.angle_alpha   90.00
_cell.angle_beta   90.00
_cell.angle_gamma   90.00
#
_symmetry.space_group_name_H-M   'P 1'
#
loop_
_entity.id
_entity.type
_entity.pdbx_description
1 polymer ?
#
loop_
_entity_poly.entity_id
_entity_poly.type
_entity_poly.pdbx_seq_one_letter_code
_entity_poly.pdbx_strand_id
1 'polypeptide(L)'
;MYNEPSEKELSSIPKLYSTENIPLKEKIIYLHFFLSNSDWYIAEYDGDDIFFGFVCLNGWIDLAEWGNISLKELKELKINTSLKINNKYFFMPLEVDRDLYFKPKKAYEIPLICKCQRW
;
A
#
# COMPACT_ATOMS: atom_id res chain seq x y z
N MET A 1 0.71 11.26 -5.73
CA MET A 1 0.00 10.68 -4.57
C MET A 1 -0.82 11.78 -3.94
N TYR A 2 -2.08 11.52 -3.62
CA TYR A 2 -3.00 12.55 -3.13
C TYR A 2 -2.73 12.90 -1.66
N ASN A 3 -2.71 11.90 -0.76
CA ASN A 3 -2.37 12.11 0.65
C ASN A 3 -0.99 11.52 1.00
N GLU A 4 0.06 12.33 0.87
CA GLU A 4 1.39 11.93 1.32
C GLU A 4 1.47 11.72 2.85
N PRO A 5 2.18 10.69 3.34
CA PRO A 5 2.40 10.51 4.76
C PRO A 5 3.33 11.60 5.30
N SER A 6 3.05 12.10 6.51
CA SER A 6 3.92 13.04 7.20
C SER A 6 5.19 12.38 7.75
N GLU A 7 6.23 13.16 8.01
CA GLU A 7 7.46 12.67 8.67
C GLU A 7 7.16 12.00 10.02
N LYS A 8 6.16 12.50 10.76
CA LYS A 8 5.72 11.91 12.03
C LYS A 8 5.12 10.50 11.83
N GLU A 9 4.33 10.31 10.78
CA GLU A 9 3.78 8.99 10.46
C GLU A 9 4.89 8.04 10.01
N LEU A 10 5.78 8.49 9.12
CA LEU A 10 6.91 7.69 8.63
C LEU A 10 7.88 7.28 9.74
N SER A 11 8.20 8.19 10.67
CA SER A 11 9.07 7.90 11.81
C SER A 11 8.47 6.94 12.85
N SER A 12 7.16 6.65 12.78
CA SER A 12 6.52 5.64 13.62
C SER A 12 6.69 4.20 13.10
N ILE A 13 7.12 4.05 11.85
CA ILE A 13 7.28 2.76 11.18
C ILE A 13 8.64 2.15 11.58
N PRO A 14 8.70 0.85 11.95
CA PRO A 14 9.95 0.17 12.25
C PRO A 14 10.93 0.22 11.08
N LYS A 15 12.23 0.27 11.39
CA LYS A 15 13.28 0.22 10.37
C LYS A 15 13.26 -1.11 9.62
N LEU A 16 13.72 -1.13 8.37
CA LEU A 16 13.90 -2.39 7.64
C LEU A 16 14.71 -3.40 8.46
N TYR A 17 14.26 -4.66 8.42
CA TYR A 17 14.82 -5.82 9.13
C TYR A 17 14.71 -5.77 10.66
N SER A 18 14.21 -4.69 11.26
CA SER A 18 14.06 -4.60 12.72
C SER A 18 13.01 -5.56 13.28
N THR A 19 12.10 -6.06 12.44
CA THR A 19 11.08 -7.04 12.82
C THR A 19 11.22 -8.36 12.06
N GLU A 20 12.42 -8.72 11.61
CA GLU A 20 12.67 -9.94 10.82
C GLU A 20 12.30 -11.24 11.57
N ASN A 21 12.48 -11.26 12.89
CA ASN A 21 12.08 -12.38 13.74
C ASN A 21 10.55 -12.50 13.95
N ILE A 22 9.75 -11.54 13.45
CA ILE A 22 8.29 -11.57 13.55
C ILE A 22 7.73 -12.27 12.29
N PRO A 23 6.93 -13.35 12.43
CA PRO A 23 6.27 -13.98 11.30
C PRO A 23 5.44 -12.98 10.50
N LEU A 24 5.39 -13.13 9.17
CA LEU A 24 4.64 -12.21 8.29
C LEU A 24 3.18 -12.01 8.73
N LYS A 25 2.51 -13.09 9.18
CA LYS A 25 1.15 -13.08 9.70
C LYS A 25 0.98 -12.10 10.88
N GLU A 26 2.03 -11.93 11.69
CA GLU A 26 2.04 -11.12 12.89
C GLU A 26 2.76 -9.76 12.73
N LYS A 27 3.26 -9.42 11.53
CA LYS A 27 3.77 -8.08 11.29
C LYS A 27 2.66 -7.04 11.46
N ILE A 28 3.00 -5.90 12.07
CA ILE A 28 2.09 -4.76 12.16
C ILE A 28 2.15 -4.02 10.83
N ILE A 29 0.99 -3.74 10.24
CA ILE A 29 0.86 -2.84 9.11
C ILE A 29 0.57 -1.44 9.66
N TYR A 30 1.35 -0.45 9.22
CA TYR A 30 1.27 0.93 9.70
C TYR A 30 0.54 1.86 8.73
N LEU A 31 0.75 1.67 7.43
CA LEU A 31 0.13 2.47 6.37
C LEU A 31 -0.56 1.56 5.36
N HIS A 32 -1.63 2.09 4.76
CA HIS A 32 -2.31 1.49 3.62
C HIS A 32 -2.43 2.54 2.52
N PHE A 33 -1.88 2.21 1.35
CA PHE A 33 -2.04 2.98 0.13
C PHE A 33 -2.90 2.20 -0.86
N PHE A 34 -3.66 2.92 -1.68
CA PHE A 34 -4.53 2.31 -2.68
C PHE A 34 -4.60 3.14 -3.96
N LEU A 35 -4.83 2.45 -5.07
CA LEU A 35 -5.11 3.04 -6.39
C LEU A 35 -5.96 2.07 -7.20
N SER A 36 -7.21 2.44 -7.50
CA SER A 36 -8.13 1.53 -8.19
C SER A 36 -8.26 0.21 -7.42
N ASN A 37 -8.03 -0.94 -8.05
CA ASN A 37 -8.02 -2.27 -7.43
C ASN A 37 -6.64 -2.70 -6.90
N SER A 38 -5.72 -1.77 -6.67
CA SER A 38 -4.39 -2.09 -6.15
C SER A 38 -4.22 -1.56 -4.73
N ASP A 39 -3.59 -2.37 -3.88
CA ASP A 39 -3.36 -2.10 -2.47
C ASP A 39 -1.89 -2.33 -2.10
N TRP A 40 -1.33 -1.43 -1.29
CA TRP A 40 -0.01 -1.56 -0.66
C TRP A 40 -0.14 -1.36 0.84
N TYR A 41 0.37 -2.32 1.62
CA TYR A 41 0.33 -2.33 3.09
C TYR A 41 1.75 -2.31 3.63
N ILE A 42 2.09 -1.28 4.40
CA ILE A 42 3.49 -1.02 4.82
C ILE A 42 3.75 -1.56 6.21
N ALA A 43 4.79 -2.36 6.37
CA ALA A 43 5.21 -2.92 7.66
C ALA A 43 6.50 -2.27 8.20
N GLU A 44 7.46 -1.99 7.32
CA GLU A 44 8.77 -1.41 7.68
C GLU A 44 9.18 -0.33 6.67
N TYR A 45 10.09 0.56 7.08
CA TYR A 45 10.61 1.67 6.25
C TYR A 45 12.10 1.89 6.51
N ASP A 46 12.89 2.19 5.50
CA ASP A 46 14.33 2.50 5.67
C ASP A 46 14.60 3.88 6.25
N GLY A 47 13.62 4.79 6.18
CA GLY A 47 13.75 6.18 6.58
C GLY A 47 13.95 7.15 5.42
N ASP A 48 13.99 6.66 4.18
CA ASP A 48 14.29 7.44 2.96
C ASP A 48 13.31 7.17 1.81
N ASP A 49 13.25 5.94 1.29
CA ASP A 49 12.40 5.61 0.13
C ASP A 49 11.81 4.20 0.18
N ILE A 50 12.55 3.22 0.69
CA ILE A 50 12.15 1.81 0.59
C ILE A 50 11.31 1.40 1.79
N PHE A 51 10.08 1.00 1.49
CA PHE A 51 9.25 0.22 2.39
C PHE A 51 9.47 -1.28 2.20
N PHE A 52 9.23 -2.04 3.25
CA PHE A 52 8.88 -3.46 3.15
C PHE A 52 7.43 -3.65 3.54
N GLY A 53 6.68 -4.39 2.73
CA GLY A 53 5.24 -4.50 2.88
C GLY A 53 4.61 -5.58 2.02
N PHE A 54 3.28 -5.61 2.03
CA PHE A 54 2.47 -6.50 1.21
C PHE A 54 1.78 -5.73 0.09
N VAL A 55 1.78 -6.28 -1.11
CA VAL A 55 1.15 -5.68 -2.29
C VAL A 55 0.16 -6.65 -2.94
N CYS A 56 -0.99 -6.12 -3.35
CA CYS A 56 -1.93 -6.82 -4.24
C CYS A 56 -2.29 -5.87 -5.37
N LEU A 57 -1.79 -6.16 -6.58
CA LEU A 57 -2.05 -5.33 -7.76
C LEU A 57 -3.26 -5.83 -8.52
N ASN A 58 -4.12 -4.91 -8.98
CA ASN A 58 -5.32 -5.20 -9.77
C ASN A 58 -6.27 -6.25 -9.14
N GLY A 59 -6.21 -6.43 -7.82
CA GLY A 59 -6.96 -7.47 -7.09
C GLY A 59 -6.53 -8.90 -7.45
N TRP A 60 -5.34 -9.09 -8.05
CA TRP A 60 -4.83 -10.40 -8.44
C TRP A 60 -4.26 -11.13 -7.23
N ILE A 61 -5.12 -11.91 -6.59
CA ILE A 61 -4.85 -12.62 -5.33
C ILE A 61 -3.64 -13.55 -5.45
N ASP A 62 -3.53 -14.30 -6.56
CA ASP A 62 -2.46 -15.30 -6.75
C ASP A 62 -1.08 -14.68 -7.06
N LEU A 63 -1.04 -13.37 -7.35
CA LEU A 63 0.19 -12.61 -7.64
C LEU A 63 0.52 -11.61 -6.53
N ALA A 64 -0.23 -11.64 -5.43
CA ALA A 64 -0.02 -10.74 -4.31
C ALA A 64 1.13 -11.26 -3.43
N GLU A 65 2.06 -10.38 -3.06
CA GLU A 65 3.33 -10.77 -2.47
C GLU A 65 3.81 -9.80 -1.40
N TRP A 66 4.76 -10.27 -0.58
CA TRP A 66 5.54 -9.42 0.31
C TRP A 66 6.83 -9.02 -0.37
N GLY A 67 7.20 -7.75 -0.29
CA GLY A 67 8.38 -7.25 -0.97
C GLY A 67 8.69 -5.79 -0.65
N ASN A 68 9.70 -5.29 -1.35
CA ASN A 68 10.10 -3.89 -1.25
C ASN A 68 9.23 -3.01 -2.14
N ILE A 69 8.89 -1.82 -1.66
CA ILE A 69 8.02 -0.85 -2.34
C ILE A 69 8.70 0.53 -2.24
N SER A 70 8.89 1.23 -3.36
CA SER A 70 9.45 2.58 -3.36
C SER A 70 8.34 3.62 -3.08
N LEU A 71 8.55 4.45 -2.06
CA LEU A 71 7.67 5.58 -1.75
C LEU A 71 7.63 6.59 -2.91
N LYS A 72 8.78 6.86 -3.53
CA LYS A 72 8.89 7.73 -4.70
C LYS A 72 8.08 7.20 -5.87
N GLU A 73 8.18 5.90 -6.18
CA GLU A 73 7.37 5.29 -7.24
C GLU A 73 5.86 5.43 -6.93
N LEU A 74 5.43 5.20 -5.68
CA LEU A 74 4.02 5.41 -5.29
C LEU A 74 3.58 6.87 -5.45
N LYS A 75 4.45 7.84 -5.14
CA LYS A 75 4.16 9.27 -5.31
C LYS A 75 3.98 9.64 -6.79
N GLU A 76 4.81 9.07 -7.65
CA GLU A 76 4.85 9.35 -9.08
C GLU A 76 3.85 8.51 -9.89
N LEU A 77 3.32 7.41 -9.33
CA LEU A 77 2.40 6.51 -10.03
C LEU A 77 1.08 7.22 -10.34
N LYS A 78 0.79 7.33 -11.64
CA LYS A 78 -0.48 7.83 -12.16
C LYS A 78 -1.02 6.86 -13.21
N ILE A 79 -2.32 6.64 -13.17
CA ILE A 79 -3.04 5.92 -14.23
C ILE A 79 -3.96 6.87 -14.96
N ASN A 80 -4.01 6.70 -16.27
CA ASN A 80 -4.87 7.48 -17.14
C ASN A 80 -6.23 6.79 -17.23
N THR A 81 -7.26 7.43 -16.68
CA THR A 81 -8.63 6.91 -16.77
C THR A 81 -9.51 7.84 -17.61
N SER A 82 -10.62 7.30 -18.11
CA SER A 82 -11.64 8.11 -18.78
C SER A 82 -13.03 7.69 -18.34
N LEU A 83 -13.90 8.69 -18.16
CA LEU A 83 -15.31 8.50 -17.88
C LEU A 83 -16.12 8.96 -19.09
N LYS A 84 -17.04 8.11 -19.55
CA LYS A 84 -17.96 8.45 -20.63
C LYS A 84 -19.27 8.96 -20.04
N ILE A 85 -19.57 10.24 -20.25
CA ILE A 85 -20.80 10.90 -19.81
C ILE A 85 -21.45 11.56 -21.04
N ASN A 86 -22.72 11.25 -21.31
CA ASN A 86 -23.47 11.83 -22.44
C ASN A 86 -22.70 11.76 -23.78
N ASN A 87 -22.12 10.59 -24.09
CA ASN A 87 -21.29 10.35 -25.28
C ASN A 87 -20.00 11.19 -25.41
N LYS A 88 -19.58 11.88 -24.36
CA LYS A 88 -18.27 12.55 -24.29
C LYS A 88 -17.35 11.84 -23.31
N TYR A 89 -16.08 11.75 -23.67
CA TYR A 89 -15.04 11.22 -22.79
C TYR A 89 -14.43 12.37 -21.97
N PHE A 90 -14.37 12.16 -20.66
CA PHE A 90 -13.67 13.04 -19.73
C PHE A 90 -12.44 12.30 -19.24
N PHE A 91 -11.27 12.86 -19.53
CA PHE A 91 -10.01 12.31 -19.07
C PHE A 91 -9.78 12.70 -17.62
N MET A 92 -9.43 11.72 -16.79
CA MET A 92 -9.17 11.92 -15.38
C MET A 92 -7.98 11.07 -14.96
N PRO A 93 -6.80 11.66 -14.72
CA PRO A 93 -5.70 10.92 -14.11
C PRO A 93 -6.08 10.56 -12.68
N LEU A 94 -5.78 9.33 -12.28
CA LEU A 94 -5.84 8.89 -10.89
C LEU A 94 -4.43 8.66 -10.38
N GLU A 95 -4.20 9.04 -9.13
CA GLU A 95 -2.92 8.86 -8.43
C GLU A 95 -3.16 8.04 -7.18
N VAL A 96 -2.09 7.42 -6.65
CA VAL A 96 -2.15 6.70 -5.38
C VAL A 96 -2.68 7.61 -4.27
N ASP A 97 -3.54 7.06 -3.43
CA ASP A 97 -4.01 7.72 -2.21
C ASP A 97 -3.65 6.88 -0.97
N ARG A 98 -3.71 7.50 0.20
CA ARG A 98 -3.47 6.88 1.49
C ARG A 98 -4.74 6.85 2.30
N ASP A 99 -5.04 5.72 2.93
CA ASP A 99 -6.17 5.62 3.85
C ASP A 99 -5.86 6.36 5.15
N LEU A 100 -6.47 7.55 5.32
CA LEU A 100 -6.31 8.42 6.50
C LEU A 100 -6.95 7.84 7.77
N TYR A 101 -7.81 6.83 7.63
CA TYR A 101 -8.50 6.19 8.76
C TYR A 101 -7.92 4.81 9.08
N PHE A 102 -6.92 4.36 8.32
CA PHE A 102 -6.23 3.12 8.59
C PHE A 102 -5.54 3.21 9.97
N LYS A 103 -5.84 2.23 10.84
CA LYS A 103 -5.21 2.11 12.15
C LYS A 103 -4.22 0.94 12.13
N PRO A 104 -3.02 1.10 12.70
CA PRO A 104 -2.06 0.01 12.73
C PRO A 104 -2.64 -1.26 13.34
N LYS A 105 -2.47 -2.38 12.64
CA LYS A 105 -3.00 -3.69 13.04
C LYS A 105 -2.18 -4.83 12.45
N LYS A 106 -2.33 -6.03 12.98
CA LYS A 106 -1.61 -7.21 12.51
C LYS A 106 -2.06 -7.58 11.09
N ALA A 107 -1.14 -8.11 10.30
CA ALA A 107 -1.43 -8.52 8.93
C ALA A 107 -2.59 -9.54 8.85
N TYR A 108 -2.72 -10.44 9.84
CA TYR A 108 -3.85 -11.38 9.91
C TYR A 108 -5.21 -10.73 10.20
N GLU A 109 -5.26 -9.45 10.57
CA GLU A 109 -6.49 -8.70 10.79
C GLU A 109 -6.93 -7.95 9.51
N ILE A 110 -6.25 -8.19 8.39
CA ILE A 110 -6.53 -7.58 7.09
C ILE A 110 -7.08 -8.66 6.15
N PRO A 111 -8.40 -8.66 5.87
CA PRO A 111 -9.05 -9.72 5.10
C PRO A 111 -8.41 -9.97 3.73
N LEU A 112 -7.93 -8.93 3.05
CA LEU A 112 -7.26 -9.08 1.76
C LEU A 112 -5.94 -9.86 1.89
N ILE A 113 -5.11 -9.52 2.87
CA ILE A 113 -3.84 -10.23 3.12
C ILE A 113 -4.13 -11.69 3.47
N CYS A 114 -5.08 -11.96 4.37
CA CYS A 114 -5.47 -13.32 4.73
C CYS A 114 -5.92 -14.14 3.52
N LYS A 115 -6.72 -13.53 2.64
CA LYS A 115 -7.20 -14.17 1.41
C LYS A 115 -6.05 -14.53 0.47
N CYS A 116 -5.11 -13.61 0.26
CA CYS A 116 -3.95 -13.83 -0.61
C CYS A 116 -2.94 -14.83 -0.05
N GLN A 117 -2.68 -14.76 1.25
CA GLN A 117 -1.68 -15.60 1.92
C GLN A 117 -2.23 -16.93 2.46
N ARG A 118 -3.55 -17.14 2.37
CA ARG A 118 -4.25 -18.36 2.81
C ARG A 118 -4.04 -18.67 4.30
N TRP A 119 -4.17 -17.64 5.13
CA TRP A 119 -4.02 -17.69 6.59
C TRP A 119 -5.33 -17.76 7.37
#